data_AF-V6M3K3-F1
#
_entry.id   AF-V6M3K3-F1
#
_cell.length_a   1.000
_cell.length_b   1.000
_cell.length_c   1.000
_cell.angle_alpha   90.00
_cell.angle_beta   90.00
_cell.angle_gamma   90.00
#
_symmetry.space_group_name_H-M   'P 1'
#
loop_
_entity.id
_entity.type
_entity.pdbx_description
1 polymer ?
#
loop_
_entity_poly.entity_id
_entity_poly.type
_entity_poly.pdbx_seq_one_letter_code
_entity_poly.pdbx_strand_id
1 'polypeptide(L)'
;MEKLSFLQEKSSFHMRYPQQSDLAFYRWFTEQYPQEAIGWYHLGREHEARGERDLALAAHRQALHTRPGPFQEEARQAFQNLLRERQKEAWRRRSRLLLGSLLFFYLQFVFSPGLLTDPLPAVAPAQAASESMAPATMDKPHVEVIAVPPSLSVEEMKSQVRRYLLGRRPALEQPYTVMIVPEAFGLPLFTPLLFYQPKEVLGIVKYHPSSRMVLSEQWFAQPASYQTENALSQAREAFTREQMVYQHIITLRNALYRHYQQKGALPARLEDLAGAYPGNSLPQIPLPPAEWGMTSYAYHPEKWDSALAWDSLPEVLPLPGYPEPVVPLEPMQLHLFQASHRVELRSGSHVIRSHPIGIGKNQATPNGLHTILQKINKPRGHDNIYGTRGLVFMPEGYAIHGTNDPASIGQNSSLGCVRLHNADVEELYSFVSLGTEVVISAMPASADWSNPAPFVLAAGPEEETPHVVYKWLH
;
A
#
# COMPACT_ATOMS: atom_id res chain seq x y z
N MET A 1 16.76 -21.30 -2.86
CA MET A 1 18.03 -21.94 -2.49
C MET A 1 18.53 -21.41 -1.16
N GLU A 2 18.97 -22.29 -0.25
CA GLU A 2 19.59 -21.87 1.01
C GLU A 2 21.00 -21.31 0.81
N LYS A 3 21.43 -20.44 1.74
CA LYS A 3 22.73 -19.75 1.68
C LYS A 3 23.91 -20.73 1.58
N LEU A 4 23.83 -21.87 2.26
CA LEU A 4 24.89 -22.88 2.23
C LEU A 4 25.09 -23.47 0.84
N SER A 5 24.00 -23.84 0.16
CA SER A 5 24.04 -24.40 -1.20
C SER A 5 24.58 -23.38 -2.21
N PHE A 6 24.21 -22.12 -2.08
CA PHE A 6 24.75 -21.05 -2.92
C PHE A 6 26.27 -20.87 -2.76
N LEU A 7 26.78 -20.92 -1.52
CA LEU A 7 28.21 -20.83 -1.26
C LEU A 7 28.98 -22.06 -1.78
N GLN A 8 28.36 -23.24 -1.73
CA GLN A 8 28.93 -24.45 -2.32
C GLN A 8 29.04 -24.36 -3.85
N GLU A 9 28.01 -23.83 -4.53
CA GLU A 9 28.05 -23.56 -5.97
C GLU A 9 29.13 -22.53 -6.31
N LYS A 10 29.22 -21.44 -5.54
CA LYS A 10 30.26 -20.43 -5.72
C LYS A 10 31.66 -21.04 -5.58
N SER A 11 31.89 -21.81 -4.53
CA SER A 11 33.18 -22.49 -4.32
C SER A 11 33.50 -23.44 -5.47
N SER A 12 32.51 -24.21 -5.95
CA SER A 12 32.68 -25.15 -7.06
C SER A 12 33.01 -24.44 -8.38
N PHE A 13 32.37 -23.30 -8.64
CA PHE A 13 32.68 -22.47 -9.80
C PHE A 13 34.12 -21.96 -9.77
N HIS A 14 34.59 -21.43 -8.66
CA HIS A 14 35.97 -20.92 -8.56
C HIS A 14 37.03 -22.04 -8.54
N MET A 15 36.71 -23.24 -8.05
CA MET A 15 37.60 -24.39 -8.21
C MET A 15 37.78 -24.78 -9.68
N ARG A 16 36.70 -24.70 -10.48
CA ARG A 16 36.73 -25.02 -11.91
C ARG A 16 37.31 -23.89 -12.76
N TYR A 17 37.07 -22.64 -12.37
CA TYR A 17 37.48 -21.44 -13.09
C TYR A 17 38.22 -20.46 -12.16
N PRO A 18 39.44 -20.79 -11.73
CA PRO A 18 40.16 -20.03 -10.68
C PRO A 18 40.53 -18.60 -11.10
N GLN A 19 40.58 -18.32 -12.40
CA GLN A 19 40.89 -16.99 -12.94
C GLN A 19 39.65 -16.10 -13.14
N GLN A 20 38.44 -16.64 -12.93
CA GLN A 20 37.19 -15.89 -13.13
C GLN A 20 36.80 -15.12 -11.87
N SER A 21 36.26 -13.92 -12.08
CA SER A 21 35.81 -13.03 -10.99
C SER A 21 34.47 -13.44 -10.38
N ASP A 22 34.17 -12.90 -9.19
CA ASP A 22 32.86 -13.04 -8.54
C ASP A 22 31.71 -12.55 -9.43
N LEU A 23 31.90 -11.48 -10.20
CA LEU A 23 30.89 -11.02 -11.17
C LEU A 23 30.61 -12.09 -12.24
N ALA A 24 31.63 -12.78 -12.72
CA ALA A 24 31.47 -13.85 -13.69
C ALA A 24 30.70 -15.03 -13.10
N PHE A 25 30.97 -15.37 -11.83
CA PHE A 25 30.19 -16.34 -11.08
C PHE A 25 28.72 -15.90 -10.98
N TYR A 26 28.43 -14.67 -10.52
CA TYR A 26 27.05 -14.25 -10.32
C TYR A 26 26.25 -14.20 -11.62
N ARG A 27 26.87 -13.75 -12.73
CA ARG A 27 26.23 -13.80 -14.07
C ARG A 27 25.89 -15.22 -14.47
N TRP A 28 26.87 -16.13 -14.41
CA TRP A 28 26.66 -17.55 -14.70
C TRP A 28 25.56 -18.14 -13.80
N PHE A 29 25.60 -17.85 -12.50
CA PHE A 29 24.63 -18.35 -11.54
C PHE A 29 23.21 -17.87 -11.87
N THR A 30 23.04 -16.59 -12.20
CA THR A 30 21.72 -16.04 -12.59
C THR A 30 21.20 -16.59 -13.91
N GLU A 31 22.07 -17.06 -14.81
CA GLU A 31 21.68 -17.75 -16.03
C GLU A 31 21.23 -19.20 -15.75
N GLN A 32 21.93 -19.91 -14.87
CA GLN A 32 21.59 -21.30 -14.52
C GLN A 32 20.39 -21.40 -13.57
N TYR A 33 20.25 -20.43 -12.65
CA TYR A 33 19.23 -20.40 -11.61
C TYR A 33 18.47 -19.06 -11.63
N PRO A 34 17.76 -18.73 -12.73
CA PRO A 34 17.11 -17.42 -12.88
C PRO A 34 15.99 -17.16 -11.87
N GLN A 35 15.48 -18.21 -11.22
CA GLN A 35 14.41 -18.16 -10.23
C GLN A 35 14.91 -17.98 -8.79
N GLU A 36 16.21 -17.80 -8.57
CA GLU A 36 16.82 -17.72 -7.25
C GLU A 36 17.25 -16.27 -6.92
N ALA A 37 16.55 -15.66 -5.96
CA ALA A 37 16.75 -14.26 -5.56
C ALA A 37 18.20 -13.95 -5.15
N ILE A 38 18.86 -14.90 -4.47
CA ILE A 38 20.21 -14.75 -3.91
C ILE A 38 21.25 -14.41 -4.98
N GLY A 39 21.14 -15.02 -6.17
CA GLY A 39 22.06 -14.77 -7.28
C GLY A 39 21.94 -13.35 -7.81
N TRP A 40 20.70 -12.93 -8.06
CA TRP A 40 20.37 -11.59 -8.55
C TRP A 40 20.72 -10.49 -7.55
N TYR A 41 20.49 -10.73 -6.26
CA TYR A 41 20.88 -9.81 -5.19
C TYR A 41 22.40 -9.56 -5.20
N HIS A 42 23.20 -10.64 -5.18
CA HIS A 42 24.66 -10.51 -5.16
C HIS A 42 25.22 -9.95 -6.48
N LEU A 43 24.59 -10.27 -7.62
CA LEU A 43 24.89 -9.62 -8.90
C LEU A 43 24.66 -8.10 -8.82
N GLY A 44 23.55 -7.68 -8.23
CA GLY A 44 23.25 -6.26 -7.99
C GLY A 44 24.28 -5.59 -7.11
N ARG A 45 24.68 -6.21 -5.98
CA ARG A 45 25.73 -5.70 -5.08
C ARG A 45 27.07 -5.54 -5.78
N GLU A 46 27.44 -6.46 -6.66
CA GLU A 46 28.68 -6.41 -7.43
C GLU A 46 28.66 -5.26 -8.46
N HIS A 47 27.53 -5.04 -9.12
CA HIS A 47 27.32 -3.88 -9.99
C HIS A 47 27.36 -2.55 -9.21
N GLU A 48 26.78 -2.50 -7.99
CA GLU A 48 26.88 -1.33 -7.12
C GLU A 48 28.34 -1.01 -6.77
N ALA A 49 29.13 -2.01 -6.38
CA ALA A 49 30.53 -1.84 -6.02
C ALA A 49 31.38 -1.28 -7.18
N ARG A 50 30.95 -1.54 -8.42
CA ARG A 50 31.59 -1.06 -9.65
C ARG A 50 31.07 0.30 -10.13
N GLY A 51 30.06 0.86 -9.45
CA GLY A 51 29.39 2.10 -9.87
C GLY A 51 28.45 1.93 -11.06
N GLU A 52 28.14 0.69 -11.46
CA GLU A 52 27.28 0.34 -12.60
C GLU A 52 25.80 0.38 -12.18
N ARG A 53 25.33 1.55 -11.79
CA ARG A 53 24.04 1.72 -11.08
C ARG A 53 22.80 1.19 -11.82
N ASP A 54 22.73 1.38 -13.14
CA ASP A 54 21.57 0.90 -13.91
C ASP A 54 21.53 -0.64 -13.98
N LEU A 55 22.70 -1.28 -14.08
CA LEU A 55 22.83 -2.74 -14.03
C LEU A 55 22.52 -3.26 -12.61
N ALA A 56 22.95 -2.55 -11.58
CA ALA A 56 22.60 -2.86 -10.20
C ALA A 56 21.09 -2.79 -9.95
N LEU A 57 20.44 -1.71 -10.41
CA LEU A 57 18.98 -1.55 -10.34
C LEU A 57 18.25 -2.66 -11.08
N ALA A 58 18.72 -3.05 -12.27
CA ALA A 58 18.13 -4.13 -13.04
C ALA A 58 18.29 -5.49 -12.33
N ALA A 59 19.45 -5.79 -11.77
CA ALA A 59 19.70 -7.02 -11.05
C ALA A 59 18.88 -7.12 -9.76
N HIS A 60 18.82 -6.07 -8.95
CA HIS A 60 17.97 -6.05 -7.75
C HIS A 60 16.48 -6.13 -8.09
N ARG A 61 16.04 -5.46 -9.17
CA ARG A 61 14.68 -5.62 -9.68
C ARG A 61 14.39 -7.08 -10.05
N GLN A 62 15.33 -7.74 -10.72
CA GLN A 62 15.18 -9.14 -11.10
C GLN A 62 15.12 -10.06 -9.87
N ALA A 63 15.91 -9.79 -8.82
CA ALA A 63 15.83 -10.52 -7.55
C ALA A 63 14.41 -10.46 -6.96
N LEU A 64 13.74 -9.32 -7.07
CA LEU A 64 12.37 -9.11 -6.60
C LEU A 64 11.30 -9.79 -7.46
N HIS A 65 11.63 -10.17 -8.69
CA HIS A 65 10.78 -10.94 -9.61
C HIS A 65 10.83 -12.45 -9.40
N THR A 66 11.76 -12.94 -8.57
CA THR A 66 11.97 -14.37 -8.34
C THR A 66 11.07 -14.93 -7.24
N ARG A 67 11.19 -16.23 -6.94
CA ARG A 67 10.42 -16.87 -5.86
C ARG A 67 10.74 -16.21 -4.50
N PRO A 68 9.73 -16.05 -3.62
CA PRO A 68 9.95 -15.51 -2.29
C PRO A 68 11.02 -16.30 -1.53
N GLY A 69 11.93 -15.58 -0.87
CA GLY A 69 13.07 -16.19 -0.20
C GLY A 69 13.82 -15.20 0.69
N PRO A 70 14.82 -15.68 1.45
CA PRO A 70 15.43 -14.92 2.53
C PRO A 70 16.24 -13.70 2.09
N PHE A 71 16.48 -13.50 0.79
CA PHE A 71 17.23 -12.36 0.24
C PHE A 71 16.34 -11.32 -0.43
N GLN A 72 15.01 -11.53 -0.41
CA GLN A 72 14.07 -10.64 -1.09
C GLN A 72 13.96 -9.29 -0.38
N GLU A 73 14.06 -9.27 0.95
CA GLU A 73 13.99 -8.03 1.73
C GLU A 73 15.26 -7.19 1.56
N GLU A 74 16.44 -7.82 1.55
CA GLU A 74 17.71 -7.15 1.30
C GLU A 74 17.78 -6.62 -0.13
N ALA A 75 17.29 -7.37 -1.11
CA ALA A 75 17.14 -6.90 -2.48
C ALA A 75 16.18 -5.71 -2.57
N ARG A 76 15.07 -5.74 -1.82
CA ARG A 76 14.08 -4.65 -1.75
C ARG A 76 14.71 -3.38 -1.20
N GLN A 77 15.42 -3.50 -0.07
CA GLN A 77 16.12 -2.38 0.54
C GLN A 77 17.20 -1.81 -0.39
N ALA A 78 18.02 -2.66 -1.02
CA ALA A 78 19.05 -2.24 -1.97
C ALA A 78 18.45 -1.52 -3.19
N PHE A 79 17.38 -2.09 -3.77
CA PHE A 79 16.64 -1.47 -4.88
C PHE A 79 16.11 -0.08 -4.52
N GLN A 80 15.43 0.04 -3.37
CA GLN A 80 14.89 1.32 -2.90
C GLN A 80 15.99 2.35 -2.60
N ASN A 81 17.13 1.94 -2.05
CA ASN A 81 18.29 2.80 -1.83
C ASN A 81 18.82 3.41 -3.12
N LEU A 82 19.00 2.60 -4.17
CA LEU A 82 19.45 3.08 -5.47
C LEU A 82 18.45 4.06 -6.12
N LEU A 83 17.15 3.81 -5.97
CA LEU A 83 16.13 4.75 -6.43
C LEU A 83 16.21 6.11 -5.71
N ARG A 84 16.42 6.11 -4.39
CA ARG A 84 16.65 7.34 -3.61
C ARG A 84 17.88 8.11 -4.10
N GLU A 85 18.99 7.42 -4.32
CA GLU A 85 20.22 8.06 -4.81
C GLU A 85 20.01 8.68 -6.18
N ARG A 86 19.36 7.96 -7.10
CA ARG A 86 19.03 8.45 -8.44
C ARG A 86 18.15 9.71 -8.37
N GLN A 87 17.15 9.72 -7.50
CA GLN A 87 16.31 10.91 -7.27
C GLN A 87 17.11 12.09 -6.69
N LYS A 88 17.98 11.84 -5.69
CA LYS A 88 18.87 12.88 -5.11
C LYS A 88 19.81 13.47 -6.16
N GLU A 89 20.36 12.66 -7.06
CA GLU A 89 21.22 13.14 -8.14
C GLU A 89 20.45 13.95 -9.19
N ALA A 90 19.26 13.49 -9.59
CA ALA A 90 18.38 14.23 -10.49
C ALA A 90 17.99 15.58 -9.89
N TRP A 91 17.66 15.61 -8.59
CA TRP A 91 17.40 16.82 -7.85
C TRP A 91 18.63 17.74 -7.81
N ARG A 92 19.82 17.23 -7.44
CA ARG A 92 21.08 18.01 -7.44
C ARG A 92 21.40 18.61 -8.81
N ARG A 93 21.19 17.87 -9.90
CA ARG A 93 21.39 18.38 -11.27
C ARG A 93 20.41 19.51 -11.58
N ARG A 94 19.11 19.33 -11.27
CA ARG A 94 18.09 20.39 -11.42
C ARG A 94 18.41 21.62 -10.58
N SER A 95 18.81 21.43 -9.33
CA SER A 95 19.21 22.53 -8.43
C SER A 95 20.45 23.27 -8.95
N ARG A 96 21.45 22.57 -9.49
CA ARG A 96 22.62 23.21 -10.13
C ARG A 96 22.25 24.00 -11.39
N LEU A 97 21.34 23.47 -12.21
CA LEU A 97 20.84 24.18 -13.39
C LEU A 97 20.04 25.43 -12.99
N LEU A 98 19.22 25.35 -11.94
CA LEU A 98 18.48 26.49 -11.37
C LEU A 98 19.41 27.52 -10.72
N LEU A 99 20.44 27.08 -10.00
CA LEU A 99 21.44 27.97 -9.42
C LEU A 99 22.26 28.66 -10.52
N GLY A 100 22.62 27.91 -11.57
CA GLY A 100 23.33 28.43 -12.73
C GLY A 100 22.49 29.45 -13.52
N SER A 101 21.19 29.20 -13.68
CA SER A 101 20.28 30.17 -14.32
C SER A 101 20.03 31.38 -13.43
N LEU A 102 19.89 31.21 -12.11
CA LEU A 102 19.80 32.32 -11.15
C LEU A 102 21.09 33.16 -11.12
N LEU A 103 22.27 32.53 -11.21
CA LEU A 103 23.55 33.25 -11.32
C LEU A 103 23.68 33.99 -12.65
N PHE A 104 23.17 33.41 -13.74
CA PHE A 104 23.09 34.05 -15.06
C PHE A 104 22.17 35.28 -15.02
N PHE A 105 20.98 35.17 -14.40
CA PHE A 105 20.08 36.31 -14.19
C PHE A 105 20.67 37.35 -13.22
N TYR A 106 21.33 36.92 -12.15
CA TYR A 106 22.01 37.82 -11.22
C TYR A 106 23.09 38.65 -11.95
N LEU A 107 23.91 38.02 -12.81
CA LEU A 107 24.90 38.69 -13.64
C LEU A 107 24.28 39.62 -14.70
N GLN A 108 23.02 39.42 -15.09
CA GLN A 108 22.27 40.35 -15.96
C GLN A 108 21.69 41.56 -15.20
N PHE A 109 21.61 41.50 -13.87
CA PHE A 109 21.01 42.53 -13.01
C PHE A 109 22.03 43.32 -12.15
N VAL A 110 23.33 43.05 -12.24
CA VAL A 110 24.39 43.90 -11.65
C VAL A 110 24.64 45.15 -12.52
N PHE A 111 23.61 45.97 -12.70
CA PHE A 111 23.70 47.40 -13.02
C PHE A 111 22.40 48.08 -12.57
N SER A 112 22.20 48.18 -11.25
CA SER A 112 21.28 49.15 -10.66
C SER A 112 21.65 49.36 -9.19
N PRO A 113 22.06 50.56 -8.75
CA PRO A 113 22.31 50.84 -7.35
C PRO A 113 20.99 51.29 -6.70
N GLY A 114 20.53 50.58 -5.67
CA GLY A 114 19.28 50.93 -5.01
C GLY A 114 19.04 50.24 -3.67
N LEU A 115 19.55 50.91 -2.62
CA LEU A 115 19.09 50.99 -1.22
C LEU A 115 18.73 49.70 -0.45
N LEU A 116 19.58 49.42 0.54
CA LEU A 116 19.39 48.52 1.67
C LEU A 116 18.32 49.06 2.64
N THR A 117 17.42 48.18 3.08
CA THR A 117 16.67 48.35 4.34
C THR A 117 16.84 47.11 5.21
N ASP A 118 17.00 47.35 6.51
CA ASP A 118 17.36 46.38 7.56
C ASP A 118 16.29 45.30 7.81
N PRO A 119 16.69 44.13 8.35
CA PRO A 119 15.78 43.01 8.61
C PRO A 119 15.01 43.17 9.93
N LEU A 120 13.72 42.80 9.90
CA LEU A 120 12.89 42.61 11.10
C LEU A 120 13.20 41.25 11.78
N PRO A 121 12.99 41.13 13.10
CA PRO A 121 13.58 40.07 13.90
C PRO A 121 12.84 38.73 13.79
N ALA A 122 13.60 37.67 14.07
CA ALA A 122 13.18 36.28 14.08
C ALA A 122 11.98 36.04 15.01
N VAL A 123 10.95 35.39 14.49
CA VAL A 123 9.85 34.83 15.27
C VAL A 123 10.34 33.54 15.94
N ALA A 124 10.34 33.55 17.27
CA ALA A 124 10.61 32.39 18.12
C ALA A 124 9.54 31.29 17.92
N PRO A 125 9.88 30.01 18.15
CA PRO A 125 8.95 28.90 17.90
C PRO A 125 7.76 28.96 18.86
N ALA A 126 6.56 28.85 18.29
CA ALA A 126 5.34 28.70 19.05
C ALA A 126 5.39 27.44 19.91
N GLN A 127 5.13 27.63 21.19
CA GLN A 127 5.03 26.60 22.22
C GLN A 127 4.07 25.50 21.80
N ALA A 128 4.55 24.26 21.89
CA ALA A 128 3.74 23.06 21.84
C ALA A 128 2.67 23.16 22.93
N ALA A 129 1.40 23.23 22.52
CA ALA A 129 0.29 22.98 23.40
C ALA A 129 0.35 21.50 23.78
N SER A 130 0.81 21.22 25.01
CA SER A 130 0.70 19.91 25.61
C SER A 130 -0.76 19.68 26.02
N GLU A 131 -1.58 19.19 25.09
CA GLU A 131 -2.80 18.49 25.49
C GLU A 131 -2.41 17.09 25.93
N SER A 132 -2.37 16.92 27.26
CA SER A 132 -2.27 15.65 27.96
C SER A 132 -3.45 14.75 27.55
N MET A 133 -3.21 13.77 26.69
CA MET A 133 -4.18 12.75 26.31
C MET A 133 -4.11 11.55 27.26
N ALA A 134 -5.28 11.14 27.77
CA ALA A 134 -5.47 9.86 28.43
C ALA A 134 -5.18 8.70 27.45
N PRO A 135 -4.76 7.51 27.94
CA PRO A 135 -4.53 6.36 27.08
C PRO A 135 -5.80 6.00 26.29
N ALA A 136 -5.63 5.51 25.06
CA ALA A 136 -6.72 5.03 24.21
C ALA A 136 -7.45 3.88 24.91
N THR A 137 -8.50 4.20 25.66
CA THR A 137 -9.45 3.20 26.14
C THR A 137 -10.25 2.72 24.95
N MET A 138 -10.29 1.42 24.72
CA MET A 138 -11.27 0.86 23.80
C MET A 138 -12.66 1.18 24.34
N ASP A 139 -13.38 2.09 23.69
CA ASP A 139 -14.70 2.56 24.11
C ASP A 139 -15.75 2.37 22.99
N LYS A 140 -15.32 2.05 21.77
CA LYS A 140 -16.21 1.87 20.61
C LYS A 140 -16.68 0.42 20.48
N PRO A 141 -17.91 0.20 19.99
CA PRO A 141 -18.38 -1.14 19.62
C PRO A 141 -17.47 -1.75 18.55
N HIS A 142 -16.82 -2.86 18.88
CA HIS A 142 -15.96 -3.61 17.98
C HIS A 142 -16.73 -4.76 17.32
N VAL A 143 -16.59 -4.92 16.01
CA VAL A 143 -17.26 -5.96 15.23
C VAL A 143 -16.27 -6.71 14.36
N GLU A 144 -16.23 -8.04 14.52
CA GLU A 144 -15.46 -8.94 13.67
C GLU A 144 -16.37 -9.67 12.69
N VAL A 145 -15.94 -9.79 11.44
CA VAL A 145 -16.56 -10.64 10.44
C VAL A 145 -15.68 -11.86 10.22
N ILE A 146 -16.23 -13.06 10.29
CA ILE A 146 -15.51 -14.30 10.03
C ILE A 146 -16.25 -15.20 9.05
N ALA A 147 -15.52 -15.78 8.10
CA ALA A 147 -16.04 -16.83 7.23
C ALA A 147 -15.95 -18.20 7.91
N VAL A 148 -16.94 -19.05 7.66
CA VAL A 148 -16.98 -20.45 8.13
C VAL A 148 -17.24 -21.41 6.96
N PRO A 149 -16.69 -22.64 6.99
CA PRO A 149 -16.87 -23.59 5.92
C PRO A 149 -18.35 -23.95 5.71
N PRO A 150 -18.81 -24.09 4.46
CA PRO A 150 -20.21 -24.39 4.15
C PRO A 150 -20.58 -25.85 4.46
N SER A 151 -19.58 -26.71 4.68
CA SER A 151 -19.75 -28.13 4.97
C SER A 151 -20.08 -28.44 6.43
N LEU A 152 -19.97 -27.47 7.34
CA LEU A 152 -20.21 -27.70 8.76
C LEU A 152 -21.70 -27.84 9.05
N SER A 153 -22.04 -28.79 9.93
CA SER A 153 -23.35 -28.78 10.58
C SER A 153 -23.50 -27.55 11.49
N VAL A 154 -24.74 -27.19 11.81
CA VAL A 154 -25.03 -26.04 12.69
C VAL A 154 -24.36 -26.19 14.06
N GLU A 155 -24.32 -27.40 14.62
CA GLU A 155 -23.68 -27.67 15.92
C GLU A 155 -22.16 -27.55 15.84
N GLU A 156 -21.53 -28.09 14.80
CA GLU A 156 -20.10 -27.97 14.57
C GLU A 156 -19.69 -26.52 14.34
N MET A 157 -20.46 -25.77 13.53
CA MET A 157 -20.25 -24.35 13.31
C MET A 157 -20.28 -23.59 14.64
N LYS A 158 -21.34 -23.77 15.45
CA LYS A 158 -21.44 -23.14 16.78
C LYS A 158 -20.27 -23.49 17.69
N SER A 159 -19.84 -24.75 17.67
CA SER A 159 -18.68 -25.22 18.45
C SER A 159 -17.37 -24.54 18.01
N GLN A 160 -17.13 -24.43 16.70
CA GLN A 160 -15.94 -23.78 16.15
C GLN A 160 -15.95 -22.27 16.39
N VAL A 161 -17.11 -21.61 16.25
CA VAL A 161 -17.27 -20.18 16.58
C VAL A 161 -16.98 -19.96 18.07
N ARG A 162 -17.47 -20.82 18.97
CA ARG A 162 -17.11 -20.72 20.40
C ARG A 162 -15.60 -20.86 20.63
N ARG A 163 -14.93 -21.76 19.90
CA ARG A 163 -13.47 -21.92 19.98
C ARG A 163 -12.75 -20.65 19.50
N TYR A 164 -13.21 -20.05 18.41
CA TYR A 164 -12.72 -18.76 17.93
C TYR A 164 -12.87 -17.67 19.00
N LEU A 165 -14.06 -17.51 19.60
CA LEU A 165 -14.32 -16.53 20.65
C LEU A 165 -13.38 -16.69 21.86
N LEU A 166 -13.11 -17.94 22.27
CA LEU A 166 -12.19 -18.24 23.36
C LEU A 166 -10.73 -17.89 23.01
N GLY A 167 -10.35 -18.04 21.74
CA GLY A 167 -9.01 -17.75 21.23
C GLY A 167 -8.69 -16.26 21.10
N ARG A 168 -9.68 -15.36 21.21
CA ARG A 168 -9.47 -13.89 21.16
C ARG A 168 -8.84 -13.30 22.42
N ARG A 169 -8.46 -14.14 23.39
CA ARG A 169 -7.81 -13.74 24.64
C ARG A 169 -6.29 -13.87 24.54
N PRO A 170 -5.53 -12.99 25.21
CA PRO A 170 -5.96 -11.83 25.97
C PRO A 170 -6.19 -10.56 25.12
N ALA A 171 -6.12 -10.66 23.79
CA ALA A 171 -6.09 -9.50 22.88
C ALA A 171 -7.28 -8.54 23.01
N LEU A 172 -8.46 -9.04 23.41
CA LEU A 172 -9.64 -8.21 23.69
C LEU A 172 -10.09 -8.39 25.13
N GLU A 173 -10.46 -7.28 25.78
CA GLU A 173 -10.98 -7.28 27.16
C GLU A 173 -12.46 -6.84 27.24
N GLN A 174 -12.88 -5.95 26.34
CA GLN A 174 -14.25 -5.44 26.27
C GLN A 174 -15.19 -6.34 25.44
N PRO A 175 -16.53 -6.26 25.64
CA PRO A 175 -17.49 -6.94 24.79
C PRO A 175 -17.37 -6.56 23.32
N TYR A 176 -17.48 -7.55 22.43
CA TYR A 176 -17.47 -7.35 20.99
C TYR A 176 -18.48 -8.26 20.29
N THR A 177 -18.76 -7.95 19.03
CA THR A 177 -19.72 -8.68 18.20
C THR A 177 -18.99 -9.44 17.10
N VAL A 178 -19.42 -10.67 16.82
CA VAL A 178 -18.95 -11.46 15.68
C VAL A 178 -20.11 -11.70 14.74
N MET A 179 -19.95 -11.31 13.48
CA MET A 179 -20.83 -11.69 12.37
C MET A 179 -20.22 -12.90 11.65
N ILE A 180 -20.99 -13.97 11.58
CA ILE A 180 -20.59 -15.23 10.95
C ILE A 180 -21.15 -15.24 9.54
N VAL A 181 -20.29 -15.36 8.53
CA VAL A 181 -20.67 -15.32 7.11
C VAL A 181 -20.36 -16.65 6.44
N PRO A 182 -21.09 -17.04 5.38
CA PRO A 182 -20.71 -18.20 4.60
C PRO A 182 -19.35 -17.95 3.94
N GLU A 183 -18.56 -19.01 3.80
CA GLU A 183 -17.35 -18.97 2.99
C GLU A 183 -17.67 -18.56 1.54
N ALA A 184 -16.87 -17.64 1.01
CA ALA A 184 -16.71 -17.44 -0.42
C ALA A 184 -15.34 -17.96 -0.82
N PHE A 185 -15.19 -18.36 -2.09
CA PHE A 185 -13.93 -18.90 -2.62
C PHE A 185 -12.74 -18.03 -2.18
N GLY A 186 -11.77 -18.65 -1.50
CA GLY A 186 -10.51 -18.01 -1.11
C GLY A 186 -10.53 -17.16 0.16
N LEU A 187 -11.67 -17.00 0.84
CA LEU A 187 -11.70 -16.27 2.11
C LEU A 187 -11.02 -17.07 3.23
N PRO A 188 -10.17 -16.44 4.06
CA PRO A 188 -9.58 -17.12 5.21
C PRO A 188 -10.67 -17.43 6.24
N LEU A 189 -10.72 -18.69 6.66
CA LEU A 189 -11.71 -19.19 7.61
C LEU A 189 -11.32 -18.81 9.04
N PHE A 190 -12.32 -18.51 9.87
CA PHE A 190 -12.15 -18.16 11.29
C PHE A 190 -11.09 -17.07 11.54
N THR A 191 -10.94 -16.16 10.58
CA THR A 191 -9.99 -15.04 10.61
C THR A 191 -10.77 -13.75 10.40
N PRO A 192 -10.51 -12.67 11.19
CA PRO A 192 -11.19 -11.39 10.99
C PRO A 192 -11.02 -10.85 9.57
N LEU A 193 -12.13 -10.61 8.88
CA LEU A 193 -12.17 -10.05 7.54
C LEU A 193 -12.38 -8.53 7.59
N LEU A 194 -11.34 -7.79 7.97
CA LEU A 194 -11.42 -6.35 8.29
C LEU A 194 -12.10 -5.52 7.19
N PHE A 195 -11.77 -5.76 5.93
CA PHE A 195 -12.26 -4.95 4.80
C PHE A 195 -13.24 -5.71 3.90
N TYR A 196 -13.78 -6.85 4.34
CA TYR A 196 -14.78 -7.59 3.57
C TYR A 196 -16.18 -7.06 3.86
N GLN A 197 -16.99 -6.91 2.83
CA GLN A 197 -18.40 -6.53 2.96
C GLN A 197 -19.30 -7.76 2.80
N PRO A 198 -19.90 -8.28 3.88
CA PRO A 198 -20.78 -9.44 3.79
C PRO A 198 -21.98 -9.18 2.88
N LYS A 199 -22.33 -10.20 2.09
CA LYS A 199 -23.61 -10.27 1.37
C LYS A 199 -24.67 -10.95 2.22
N GLU A 200 -24.27 -12.02 2.92
CA GLU A 200 -25.13 -12.84 3.75
C GLU A 200 -24.47 -13.13 5.09
N VAL A 201 -25.29 -13.45 6.10
CA VAL A 201 -24.87 -13.73 7.48
C VAL A 201 -25.60 -14.97 7.98
N LEU A 202 -24.86 -15.92 8.53
CA LEU A 202 -25.36 -17.17 9.13
C LEU A 202 -25.76 -16.99 10.59
N GLY A 203 -25.11 -16.06 11.28
CA GLY A 203 -25.41 -15.73 12.66
C GLY A 203 -24.63 -14.55 13.17
N ILE A 204 -25.01 -14.08 14.34
CA ILE A 204 -24.39 -12.98 15.04
C ILE A 204 -24.27 -13.34 16.52
N VAL A 205 -23.09 -13.12 17.10
CA VAL A 205 -22.80 -13.46 18.49
C VAL A 205 -22.13 -12.27 19.17
N LYS A 206 -22.68 -11.81 20.29
CA LYS A 206 -22.05 -10.83 21.17
C LYS A 206 -21.38 -11.55 22.32
N TYR A 207 -20.10 -11.31 22.55
CA TYR A 207 -19.29 -12.06 23.50
C TYR A 207 -18.50 -11.14 24.42
N HIS A 208 -18.34 -11.55 25.68
CA HIS A 208 -17.52 -10.88 26.67
C HIS A 208 -16.22 -11.67 26.96
N PRO A 209 -15.05 -11.16 26.53
CA PRO A 209 -13.75 -11.81 26.72
C PRO A 209 -13.27 -11.92 28.16
N SER A 210 -13.61 -11.03 29.09
CA SER A 210 -13.20 -11.27 30.48
C SER A 210 -14.01 -12.41 31.13
N SER A 211 -15.34 -12.31 31.08
CA SER A 211 -16.25 -13.24 31.77
C SER A 211 -16.48 -14.59 31.09
N ARG A 212 -16.04 -14.80 29.83
CA ARG A 212 -16.30 -16.04 29.05
C ARG A 212 -17.76 -16.24 28.66
N MET A 213 -18.55 -15.17 28.68
CA MET A 213 -20.00 -15.27 28.44
C MET A 213 -20.36 -14.81 27.04
N VAL A 214 -21.20 -15.62 26.38
CA VAL A 214 -22.01 -15.15 25.25
C VAL A 214 -23.13 -14.29 25.85
N LEU A 215 -23.14 -13.00 25.50
CA LEU A 215 -24.12 -12.03 25.98
C LEU A 215 -25.43 -12.13 25.20
N SER A 216 -25.33 -12.36 23.89
CA SER A 216 -26.46 -12.63 23.01
C SER A 216 -25.99 -13.40 21.79
N GLU A 217 -26.85 -14.25 21.22
CA GLU A 217 -26.60 -14.89 19.93
C GLU A 217 -27.89 -15.03 19.15
N GLN A 218 -27.78 -14.94 17.82
CA GLN A 218 -28.86 -15.22 16.89
C GLN A 218 -28.29 -15.99 15.70
N TRP A 219 -28.96 -17.08 15.33
CA TRP A 219 -28.56 -17.97 14.25
C TRP A 219 -29.72 -18.07 13.27
N PHE A 220 -29.43 -17.89 11.98
CA PHE A 220 -30.46 -17.90 10.95
C PHE A 220 -30.59 -19.30 10.35
N ALA A 221 -31.83 -19.76 10.15
CA ALA A 221 -32.09 -21.06 9.54
C ALA A 221 -31.63 -21.13 8.07
N GLN A 222 -31.58 -19.98 7.41
CA GLN A 222 -31.00 -19.75 6.09
C GLN A 222 -30.15 -18.48 6.15
N PRO A 223 -29.11 -18.33 5.31
CA PRO A 223 -28.30 -17.11 5.30
C PRO A 223 -29.18 -15.86 5.18
N ALA A 224 -29.07 -14.96 6.15
CA ALA A 224 -29.82 -13.70 6.15
C ALA A 224 -29.09 -12.65 5.33
N SER A 225 -29.83 -11.84 4.58
CA SER A 225 -29.27 -10.71 3.84
C SER A 225 -28.61 -9.71 4.79
N TYR A 226 -27.33 -9.43 4.58
CA TYR A 226 -26.58 -8.45 5.37
C TYR A 226 -27.23 -7.06 5.32
N GLN A 227 -27.82 -6.70 4.17
CA GLN A 227 -28.34 -5.35 3.94
C GLN A 227 -29.71 -5.13 4.59
N THR A 228 -30.58 -6.14 4.55
CA THR A 228 -32.00 -5.96 4.90
C THR A 228 -32.38 -6.57 6.26
N GLU A 229 -31.55 -7.44 6.83
CA GLU A 229 -31.85 -8.03 8.14
C GLU A 229 -31.76 -6.99 9.26
N ASN A 230 -32.86 -6.83 10.01
CA ASN A 230 -33.00 -5.83 11.07
C ASN A 230 -32.15 -6.17 12.29
N ALA A 231 -32.02 -7.46 12.63
CA ALA A 231 -31.19 -7.91 13.74
C ALA A 231 -29.70 -7.50 13.59
N LEU A 232 -29.26 -7.25 12.35
CA LEU A 232 -27.89 -6.84 12.06
C LEU A 232 -27.68 -5.33 12.12
N SER A 233 -28.72 -4.50 12.25
CA SER A 233 -28.61 -3.06 12.01
C SER A 233 -27.53 -2.38 12.85
N GLN A 234 -27.47 -2.65 14.16
CA GLN A 234 -26.48 -2.05 15.04
C GLN A 234 -25.05 -2.53 14.73
N ALA A 235 -24.89 -3.82 14.46
CA ALA A 235 -23.58 -4.41 14.15
C ALA A 235 -23.07 -3.94 12.78
N ARG A 236 -23.96 -3.85 11.79
CA ARG A 236 -23.68 -3.28 10.46
C ARG A 236 -23.20 -1.84 10.56
N GLU A 237 -23.90 -1.01 11.32
CA GLU A 237 -23.52 0.41 11.50
C GLU A 237 -22.18 0.55 12.23
N ALA A 238 -21.95 -0.23 13.29
CA ALA A 238 -20.68 -0.26 14.01
C ALA A 238 -19.52 -0.75 13.12
N PHE A 239 -19.74 -1.82 12.36
CA PHE A 239 -18.75 -2.37 11.44
C PHE A 239 -18.40 -1.40 10.32
N THR A 240 -19.38 -0.74 9.70
CA THR A 240 -19.13 0.28 8.66
C THR A 240 -18.24 1.41 9.18
N ARG A 241 -18.47 1.89 10.41
CA ARG A 241 -17.62 2.91 11.05
C ARG A 241 -16.21 2.40 11.30
N GLU A 242 -16.10 1.21 11.86
CA GLU A 242 -14.81 0.59 12.14
C GLU A 242 -14.00 0.38 10.84
N GLN A 243 -14.64 -0.10 9.78
CA GLN A 243 -14.02 -0.21 8.45
C GLN A 243 -13.54 1.13 7.90
N MET A 244 -14.33 2.19 8.04
CA MET A 244 -13.92 3.53 7.63
C MET A 244 -12.64 3.97 8.33
N VAL A 245 -12.56 3.76 9.64
CA VAL A 245 -11.40 4.14 10.47
C VAL A 245 -10.18 3.31 10.10
N TYR A 246 -10.31 1.99 9.92
CA TYR A 246 -9.20 1.16 9.43
C TYR A 246 -8.67 1.66 8.08
N GLN A 247 -9.56 2.03 7.15
CA GLN A 247 -9.18 2.54 5.84
C GLN A 247 -8.44 3.87 5.92
N HIS A 248 -8.89 4.79 6.78
CA HIS A 248 -8.21 6.07 7.00
C HIS A 248 -6.81 5.84 7.58
N ILE A 249 -6.72 5.01 8.64
CA ILE A 249 -5.47 4.76 9.35
C ILE A 249 -4.46 3.98 8.48
N ILE A 250 -4.87 2.94 7.74
CA ILE A 250 -3.93 2.23 6.86
C ILE A 250 -3.44 3.13 5.71
N THR A 251 -4.30 4.00 5.19
CA THR A 251 -3.93 5.00 4.17
C THR A 251 -2.86 5.95 4.71
N LEU A 252 -3.08 6.51 5.90
CA LEU A 252 -2.15 7.43 6.55
C LEU A 252 -0.84 6.75 6.96
N ARG A 253 -0.90 5.57 7.59
CA ARG A 253 0.29 4.77 7.98
C ARG A 253 1.13 4.42 6.76
N ASN A 254 0.51 4.00 5.67
CA ASN A 254 1.22 3.75 4.42
C ASN A 254 1.85 5.02 3.86
N ALA A 255 1.13 6.15 3.83
CA ALA A 255 1.68 7.42 3.36
C ALA A 255 2.86 7.90 4.21
N LEU A 256 2.79 7.79 5.54
CA LEU A 256 3.89 8.07 6.46
C LEU A 256 5.11 7.19 6.17
N TYR A 257 4.89 5.87 6.04
CA TYR A 257 5.94 4.92 5.71
C TYR A 257 6.62 5.25 4.37
N ARG A 258 5.84 5.54 3.33
CA ARG A 258 6.37 5.91 2.00
C ARG A 258 7.08 7.26 2.02
N HIS A 259 6.57 8.23 2.78
CA HIS A 259 7.22 9.52 2.98
C HIS A 259 8.60 9.34 3.63
N TYR A 260 8.69 8.54 4.70
CA TYR A 260 9.96 8.18 5.33
C TYR A 260 10.90 7.47 4.35
N GLN A 261 10.42 6.48 3.60
CA GLN A 261 11.24 5.79 2.62
C GLN A 261 11.85 6.76 1.60
N GLN A 262 11.13 7.81 1.19
CA GLN A 262 11.62 8.78 0.21
C GLN A 262 12.50 9.88 0.82
N LYS A 263 12.11 10.43 1.97
CA LYS A 263 12.71 11.63 2.57
C LYS A 263 13.70 11.33 3.68
N GLY A 264 13.64 10.14 4.27
CA GLY A 264 14.46 9.70 5.40
C GLY A 264 13.95 10.17 6.77
N ALA A 265 12.80 10.82 6.83
CA ALA A 265 12.14 11.27 8.06
C ALA A 265 10.61 11.26 7.85
N LEU A 266 9.85 11.23 8.94
CA LEU A 266 8.42 11.50 8.91
C LEU A 266 8.14 13.00 8.65
N PRO A 267 6.95 13.36 8.11
CA PRO A 267 6.58 14.75 7.95
C PRO A 267 6.38 15.45 9.29
N ALA A 268 6.51 16.79 9.32
CA ALA A 268 6.27 17.56 10.54
C ALA A 268 4.80 17.52 10.95
N ARG A 269 3.89 17.53 9.98
CA ARG A 269 2.45 17.40 10.19
C ARG A 269 1.83 16.45 9.18
N LEU A 270 0.68 15.85 9.51
CA LEU A 270 -0.01 14.95 8.58
C LEU A 270 -0.37 15.63 7.27
N GLU A 271 -0.73 16.92 7.30
CA GLU A 271 -1.09 17.70 6.10
C GLU A 271 0.02 17.73 5.06
N ASP A 272 1.29 17.60 5.46
CA ASP A 272 2.42 17.60 4.54
C ASP A 272 2.50 16.31 3.69
N LEU A 273 1.65 15.30 3.96
CA LEU A 273 1.44 14.13 3.09
C LEU A 273 0.53 14.46 1.90
N ALA A 274 -0.37 15.43 2.06
CA ALA A 274 -1.17 15.99 0.99
C ALA A 274 -0.39 17.14 0.35
N GLY A 275 -0.11 17.04 -0.95
CA GLY A 275 0.75 18.01 -1.61
C GLY A 275 0.51 18.05 -3.10
N ALA A 276 1.16 19.00 -3.77
CA ALA A 276 1.09 19.13 -5.22
C ALA A 276 1.90 18.05 -5.94
N TYR A 277 1.56 17.81 -7.21
CA TYR A 277 2.41 17.07 -8.12
C TYR A 277 3.81 17.73 -8.20
N PRO A 278 4.93 16.98 -8.26
CA PRO A 278 5.03 15.52 -8.39
C PRO A 278 5.20 14.76 -7.07
N GLY A 279 5.06 15.43 -5.92
CA GLY A 279 5.33 14.86 -4.59
C GLY A 279 4.08 14.42 -3.82
N ASN A 280 2.91 14.51 -4.44
CA ASN A 280 1.61 14.19 -3.89
C ASN A 280 1.54 12.73 -3.43
N SER A 281 1.62 12.51 -2.11
CA SER A 281 1.51 11.16 -1.54
C SER A 281 0.04 10.77 -1.35
N LEU A 282 -0.77 11.70 -0.86
CA LEU A 282 -2.22 11.61 -0.74
C LEU A 282 -2.91 12.80 -1.43
N PRO A 283 -4.15 12.65 -1.93
CA PRO A 283 -4.92 13.78 -2.47
C PRO A 283 -5.30 14.80 -1.38
N GLN A 284 -5.73 14.29 -0.23
CA GLN A 284 -6.02 15.05 0.98
C GLN A 284 -5.81 14.14 2.20
N ILE A 285 -5.83 14.71 3.40
CA ILE A 285 -5.84 13.94 4.64
C ILE A 285 -7.27 13.47 4.91
N PRO A 286 -7.52 12.16 5.10
CA PRO A 286 -8.83 11.69 5.51
C PRO A 286 -9.20 12.31 6.86
N LEU A 287 -10.42 12.81 6.97
CA LEU A 287 -10.92 13.40 8.21
C LEU A 287 -11.49 12.31 9.13
N PRO A 288 -11.28 12.41 10.46
CA PRO A 288 -11.99 11.57 11.41
C PRO A 288 -13.52 11.72 11.29
N PRO A 289 -14.29 10.70 11.70
CA PRO A 289 -15.74 10.82 11.79
C PRO A 289 -16.15 12.03 12.65
N ALA A 290 -17.04 12.87 12.13
CA ALA A 290 -17.40 14.16 12.76
C ALA A 290 -18.04 13.96 14.14
N GLU A 291 -18.77 12.86 14.33
CA GLU A 291 -19.41 12.46 15.58
C GLU A 291 -18.43 12.26 16.75
N TRP A 292 -17.13 12.15 16.48
CA TRP A 292 -16.12 11.98 17.52
C TRP A 292 -15.55 13.31 18.02
N GLY A 293 -15.96 14.45 17.44
CA GLY A 293 -15.46 15.77 17.81
C GLY A 293 -13.98 15.97 17.51
N MET A 294 -13.38 15.08 16.70
CA MET A 294 -11.98 15.15 16.30
C MET A 294 -11.86 15.94 15.00
N THR A 295 -10.95 16.91 14.96
CA THR A 295 -10.62 17.67 13.74
C THR A 295 -9.46 17.05 12.96
N SER A 296 -8.63 16.23 13.62
CA SER A 296 -7.51 15.51 13.03
C SER A 296 -7.22 14.21 13.81
N TYR A 297 -6.49 13.28 13.21
CA TYR A 297 -6.01 12.09 13.89
C TYR A 297 -4.82 12.44 14.81
N ALA A 298 -4.73 11.75 15.96
CA ALA A 298 -3.58 11.87 16.85
C ALA A 298 -2.30 11.42 16.10
N TYR A 299 -1.28 12.27 16.10
CA TYR A 299 -0.04 12.07 15.37
C TYR A 299 1.16 12.36 16.29
N HIS A 300 1.97 11.33 16.52
CA HIS A 300 3.07 11.30 17.47
C HIS A 300 4.40 10.96 16.77
N PRO A 301 4.94 11.86 15.92
CA PRO A 301 6.18 11.60 15.18
C PRO A 301 7.38 11.32 16.09
N GLU A 302 7.34 11.76 17.36
CA GLU A 302 8.34 11.47 18.38
C GLU A 302 8.41 10.00 18.80
N LYS A 303 7.36 9.21 18.51
CA LYS A 303 7.30 7.76 18.77
C LYS A 303 7.92 6.91 17.65
N TRP A 304 8.40 7.56 16.60
CA TRP A 304 8.96 6.88 15.44
C TRP A 304 10.27 6.14 15.76
N ASP A 305 10.35 4.89 15.33
CA ASP A 305 11.60 4.11 15.35
C ASP A 305 12.01 3.72 13.92
N SER A 306 13.13 4.28 13.45
CA SER A 306 13.67 3.99 12.12
C SER A 306 14.14 2.53 11.92
N ALA A 307 14.49 1.83 13.00
CA ALA A 307 14.89 0.42 12.95
C ALA A 307 13.67 -0.52 12.84
N LEU A 308 12.53 -0.06 13.33
CA LEU A 308 11.23 -0.74 13.32
C LEU A 308 10.20 0.15 12.60
N ALA A 309 10.56 0.58 11.39
CA ALA A 309 9.86 1.66 10.69
C ALA A 309 8.35 1.41 10.51
N TRP A 310 7.95 0.21 10.10
CA TRP A 310 6.52 -0.10 10.01
C TRP A 310 5.91 -0.41 11.38
N ASP A 311 6.60 -1.18 12.20
CA ASP A 311 6.08 -1.71 13.47
C ASP A 311 5.90 -0.62 14.55
N SER A 312 6.55 0.53 14.41
CA SER A 312 6.35 1.71 15.29
C SER A 312 5.16 2.58 14.89
N LEU A 313 4.57 2.39 13.70
CA LEU A 313 3.44 3.21 13.22
C LEU A 313 2.17 3.11 14.08
N PRO A 314 1.84 1.99 14.73
CA PRO A 314 0.76 1.94 15.71
C PRO A 314 0.93 2.93 16.87
N GLU A 315 2.16 3.22 17.29
CA GLU A 315 2.43 4.23 18.32
C GLU A 315 2.43 5.66 17.76
N VAL A 316 2.91 5.84 16.52
CA VAL A 316 2.96 7.14 15.83
C VAL A 316 1.56 7.62 15.42
N LEU A 317 0.72 6.71 14.95
CA LEU A 317 -0.64 7.00 14.48
C LEU A 317 -1.59 5.90 14.97
N PRO A 318 -2.02 5.96 16.25
CA PRO A 318 -2.84 4.91 16.86
C PRO A 318 -4.24 4.83 16.28
N LEU A 319 -4.86 3.65 16.37
CA LEU A 319 -6.29 3.47 16.07
C LEU A 319 -7.15 4.15 17.16
N PRO A 320 -8.00 5.12 16.80
CA PRO A 320 -8.85 5.80 17.78
C PRO A 320 -10.01 4.92 18.23
N GLY A 321 -9.96 4.44 19.48
CA GLY A 321 -11.07 3.73 20.13
C GLY A 321 -11.30 2.29 19.66
N TYR A 322 -10.39 1.74 18.85
CA TYR A 322 -10.45 0.37 18.31
C TYR A 322 -9.16 -0.40 18.63
N PRO A 323 -9.21 -1.75 18.73
CA PRO A 323 -8.02 -2.57 18.91
C PRO A 323 -7.16 -2.59 17.64
N GLU A 324 -5.84 -2.79 17.79
CA GLU A 324 -5.03 -3.20 16.65
C GLU A 324 -5.47 -4.58 16.14
N PRO A 325 -5.47 -4.81 14.82
CA PRO A 325 -5.80 -6.12 14.26
C PRO A 325 -4.87 -7.22 14.77
N VAL A 326 -5.46 -8.37 15.09
CA VAL A 326 -4.69 -9.54 15.57
C VAL A 326 -3.74 -10.09 14.52
N VAL A 327 -4.14 -10.05 13.25
CA VAL A 327 -3.19 -10.20 12.15
C VAL A 327 -2.72 -8.79 11.82
N PRO A 328 -1.43 -8.46 11.99
CA PRO A 328 -0.96 -7.10 11.77
C PRO A 328 -1.18 -6.63 10.33
N LEU A 329 -1.39 -5.32 10.18
CA LEU A 329 -1.31 -4.66 8.88
C LEU A 329 0.16 -4.56 8.45
N GLU A 330 0.40 -4.51 7.14
CA GLU A 330 1.71 -4.35 6.50
C GLU A 330 1.68 -3.21 5.45
N PRO A 331 2.84 -2.72 4.97
CA PRO A 331 2.87 -1.71 3.91
C PRO A 331 2.00 -2.11 2.71
N MET A 332 1.21 -1.16 2.20
CA MET A 332 0.27 -1.48 1.13
C MET A 332 1.00 -1.83 -0.17
N GLN A 333 0.39 -2.77 -0.91
CA GLN A 333 0.83 -3.23 -2.22
C GLN A 333 -0.38 -3.39 -3.15
N LEU A 334 -0.18 -3.13 -4.44
CA LEU A 334 -1.12 -3.49 -5.50
C LEU A 334 -0.71 -4.84 -6.08
N HIS A 335 -1.62 -5.81 -6.13
CA HIS A 335 -1.41 -7.12 -6.71
C HIS A 335 -2.30 -7.27 -7.93
N LEU A 336 -1.71 -7.40 -9.12
CA LEU A 336 -2.41 -7.51 -10.38
C LEU A 336 -2.33 -8.94 -10.88
N PHE A 337 -3.51 -9.51 -11.18
CA PHE A 337 -3.70 -10.89 -11.57
C PHE A 337 -4.22 -10.91 -13.00
N GLN A 338 -3.30 -11.16 -13.95
CA GLN A 338 -3.61 -11.09 -15.38
C GLN A 338 -4.61 -12.16 -15.84
N ALA A 339 -4.58 -13.36 -15.24
CA ALA A 339 -5.46 -14.46 -15.65
C ALA A 339 -6.93 -14.25 -15.27
N SER A 340 -7.21 -13.47 -14.21
CA SER A 340 -8.57 -13.21 -13.73
C SER A 340 -9.02 -11.77 -13.97
N HIS A 341 -8.19 -10.93 -14.61
CA HIS A 341 -8.46 -9.51 -14.82
C HIS A 341 -8.80 -8.77 -13.52
N ARG A 342 -7.98 -8.96 -12.47
CA ARG A 342 -8.18 -8.30 -11.17
C ARG A 342 -6.96 -7.52 -10.72
N VAL A 343 -7.20 -6.43 -10.00
CA VAL A 343 -6.23 -5.79 -9.11
C VAL A 343 -6.74 -5.84 -7.69
N GLU A 344 -5.89 -6.27 -6.76
CA GLU A 344 -6.14 -6.23 -5.32
C GLU A 344 -5.22 -5.20 -4.66
N LEU A 345 -5.78 -4.28 -3.88
CA LEU A 345 -5.01 -3.51 -2.91
C LEU A 345 -4.92 -4.34 -1.63
N ARG A 346 -3.71 -4.63 -1.17
CA ARG A 346 -3.45 -5.50 -0.02
C ARG A 346 -2.58 -4.81 1.02
N SER A 347 -2.78 -5.21 2.27
CA SER A 347 -1.90 -4.94 3.41
C SER A 347 -1.60 -6.28 4.08
N GLY A 348 -0.46 -6.87 3.69
CA GLY A 348 -0.08 -8.22 4.09
C GLY A 348 -1.12 -9.24 3.60
N SER A 349 -1.66 -10.02 4.52
CA SER A 349 -2.75 -10.97 4.23
C SER A 349 -4.11 -10.31 3.98
N HIS A 350 -4.31 -9.05 4.35
CA HIS A 350 -5.59 -8.37 4.22
C HIS A 350 -5.80 -7.84 2.81
N VAL A 351 -6.85 -8.28 2.14
CA VAL A 351 -7.36 -7.60 0.94
C VAL A 351 -8.16 -6.38 1.42
N ILE A 352 -7.82 -5.19 0.93
CA ILE A 352 -8.51 -3.93 1.25
C ILE A 352 -9.54 -3.63 0.17
N ARG A 353 -9.16 -3.83 -1.09
CA ARG A 353 -9.98 -3.65 -2.28
C ARG A 353 -9.64 -4.66 -3.36
N SER A 354 -10.62 -4.97 -4.19
CA SER A 354 -10.44 -5.78 -5.39
C SER A 354 -11.31 -5.23 -6.52
N HIS A 355 -10.71 -4.90 -7.66
CA HIS A 355 -11.38 -4.27 -8.82
C HIS A 355 -11.08 -5.02 -10.12
N PRO A 356 -12.00 -5.01 -11.10
CA PRO A 356 -11.74 -5.56 -12.42
C PRO A 356 -10.77 -4.64 -13.19
N ILE A 357 -9.92 -5.23 -14.03
CA ILE A 357 -8.94 -4.48 -14.83
C ILE A 357 -8.96 -4.90 -16.31
N GLY A 358 -8.64 -3.97 -17.21
CA GLY A 358 -8.19 -4.29 -18.57
C GLY A 358 -6.66 -4.32 -18.62
N ILE A 359 -6.08 -5.19 -19.44
CA ILE A 359 -4.63 -5.38 -19.55
C ILE A 359 -4.15 -5.34 -21.00
N GLY A 360 -2.83 -5.40 -21.17
CA GLY A 360 -2.17 -5.41 -22.46
C GLY A 360 -2.43 -6.67 -23.28
N LYS A 361 -2.67 -6.49 -24.57
CA LYS A 361 -2.71 -7.60 -25.53
C LYS A 361 -1.36 -8.32 -25.61
N ASN A 362 -1.36 -9.58 -26.03
CA ASN A 362 -0.13 -10.35 -26.28
C ASN A 362 0.87 -10.33 -25.11
N GLN A 363 0.38 -10.34 -23.86
CA GLN A 363 1.21 -10.27 -22.65
C GLN A 363 2.06 -8.99 -22.56
N ALA A 364 1.61 -7.89 -23.16
CA ALA A 364 2.33 -6.62 -23.16
C ALA A 364 2.36 -5.95 -21.77
N THR A 365 1.46 -6.31 -20.86
CA THR A 365 1.55 -5.89 -19.46
C THR A 365 2.65 -6.70 -18.76
N PRO A 366 3.73 -6.06 -18.30
CA PRO A 366 4.91 -6.75 -17.80
C PRO A 366 4.59 -7.45 -16.48
N ASN A 367 5.03 -8.70 -16.34
CA ASN A 367 5.01 -9.39 -15.06
C ASN A 367 6.10 -8.84 -14.14
N GLY A 368 5.84 -8.91 -12.84
CA GLY A 368 6.82 -8.69 -11.80
C GLY A 368 6.50 -7.55 -10.82
N LEU A 369 7.45 -7.26 -9.92
CA LEU A 369 7.45 -6.13 -9.00
C LEU A 369 7.87 -4.82 -9.68
N HIS A 370 7.01 -3.83 -9.53
CA HIS A 370 7.23 -2.43 -9.88
C HIS A 370 6.87 -1.55 -8.69
N THR A 371 6.98 -0.23 -8.85
CA THR A 371 6.61 0.74 -7.82
C THR A 371 5.94 1.94 -8.46
N ILE A 372 4.96 2.54 -7.80
CA ILE A 372 4.35 3.78 -8.26
C ILE A 372 5.37 4.92 -8.24
N LEU A 373 5.60 5.51 -9.40
CA LEU A 373 6.57 6.58 -9.64
C LEU A 373 5.92 7.96 -9.65
N GLN A 374 4.68 8.04 -10.15
CA GLN A 374 3.92 9.29 -10.27
C GLN A 374 2.43 9.02 -10.05
N LYS A 375 1.77 10.02 -9.47
CA LYS A 375 0.32 10.09 -9.28
C LYS A 375 -0.18 11.36 -9.96
N ILE A 376 -1.08 11.22 -10.92
CA ILE A 376 -1.54 12.34 -11.74
C ILE A 376 -3.06 12.42 -11.69
N ASN A 377 -3.56 13.60 -11.33
CA ASN A 377 -4.97 13.94 -11.43
C ASN A 377 -5.29 14.40 -12.85
N LYS A 378 -6.40 13.92 -13.42
CA LYS A 378 -6.88 14.24 -14.79
C LYS A 378 -5.75 14.21 -15.84
N PRO A 379 -5.07 13.06 -16.01
CA PRO A 379 -3.98 12.95 -16.99
C PRO A 379 -4.49 13.24 -18.40
N ARG A 380 -3.81 14.15 -19.11
CA ARG A 380 -4.15 14.46 -20.50
C ARG A 380 -3.59 13.39 -21.43
N GLY A 381 -4.44 12.85 -22.29
CA GLY A 381 -4.10 12.00 -23.41
C GLY A 381 -4.98 12.35 -24.61
N HIS A 382 -4.75 11.70 -25.75
CA HIS A 382 -5.69 11.77 -26.85
C HIS A 382 -7.08 11.31 -26.37
N ASP A 383 -8.14 12.04 -26.72
CA ASP A 383 -9.54 11.72 -26.42
C ASP A 383 -9.86 11.32 -24.96
N ASN A 384 -9.13 11.89 -23.98
CA ASN A 384 -9.27 11.56 -22.55
C ASN A 384 -9.13 10.07 -22.23
N ILE A 385 -8.33 9.37 -23.04
CA ILE A 385 -8.16 7.91 -23.00
C ILE A 385 -7.66 7.35 -21.66
N TYR A 386 -7.02 8.20 -20.85
CA TYR A 386 -6.50 7.83 -19.53
C TYR A 386 -7.51 7.98 -18.39
N GLY A 387 -8.71 8.47 -18.68
CA GLY A 387 -9.76 8.66 -17.67
C GLY A 387 -9.40 9.73 -16.64
N THR A 388 -9.81 9.50 -15.38
CA THR A 388 -9.78 10.53 -14.34
C THR A 388 -8.51 10.57 -13.51
N ARG A 389 -7.78 9.44 -13.38
CA ARG A 389 -6.55 9.32 -12.60
C ARG A 389 -5.53 8.43 -13.30
N GLY A 390 -4.24 8.67 -13.03
CA GLY A 390 -3.15 7.83 -13.49
C GLY A 390 -2.07 7.60 -12.43
N LEU A 391 -1.63 6.34 -12.33
CA LEU A 391 -0.57 5.87 -11.45
C LEU A 391 0.54 5.26 -12.33
N VAL A 392 1.60 6.01 -12.60
CA VAL A 392 2.71 5.55 -13.45
C VAL A 392 3.57 4.60 -12.63
N PHE A 393 3.85 3.40 -13.14
CA PHE A 393 4.68 2.40 -12.45
C PHE A 393 5.96 2.03 -13.21
N MET A 394 6.10 2.47 -14.47
CA MET A 394 7.38 2.41 -15.19
C MET A 394 7.61 3.66 -16.06
N PRO A 395 8.87 4.13 -16.20
CA PRO A 395 9.20 5.30 -17.01
C PRO A 395 8.86 5.17 -18.50
N GLU A 396 8.77 3.95 -19.03
CA GLU A 396 8.54 3.63 -20.44
C GLU A 396 7.06 3.82 -20.86
N GLY A 397 6.25 4.46 -20.02
CA GLY A 397 4.85 4.77 -20.31
C GLY A 397 3.87 3.72 -19.84
N TYR A 398 4.22 2.90 -18.85
CA TYR A 398 3.28 1.98 -18.21
C TYR A 398 2.62 2.65 -17.01
N ALA A 399 1.28 2.66 -17.03
CA ALA A 399 0.47 3.23 -15.97
C ALA A 399 -0.75 2.35 -15.68
N ILE A 400 -1.20 2.43 -14.43
CA ILE A 400 -2.54 2.02 -14.01
C ILE A 400 -3.41 3.28 -14.09
N HIS A 401 -4.43 3.28 -14.92
CA HIS A 401 -5.20 4.50 -15.19
C HIS A 401 -6.69 4.20 -15.44
N GLY A 402 -7.52 5.24 -15.46
CA GLY A 402 -8.95 5.14 -15.77
C GLY A 402 -9.21 4.79 -17.23
N THR A 403 -10.40 5.02 -17.77
CA THR A 403 -10.64 4.80 -19.20
C THR A 403 -11.81 5.64 -19.70
N ASN A 404 -11.78 6.03 -20.97
CA ASN A 404 -12.93 6.54 -21.69
C ASN A 404 -13.76 5.42 -22.36
N ASP A 405 -13.25 4.18 -22.36
CA ASP A 405 -13.91 2.98 -22.87
C ASP A 405 -14.09 1.95 -21.74
N PRO A 406 -15.21 2.02 -20.97
CA PRO A 406 -15.49 1.10 -19.88
C PRO A 406 -15.65 -0.36 -20.33
N ALA A 407 -16.02 -0.60 -21.60
CA ALA A 407 -16.18 -1.96 -22.11
C ALA A 407 -14.84 -2.70 -22.22
N SER A 408 -13.71 -1.98 -22.29
CA SER A 408 -12.36 -2.57 -22.33
C SER A 408 -11.90 -3.22 -21.02
N ILE A 409 -12.62 -3.00 -19.91
CA ILE A 409 -12.32 -3.65 -18.63
C ILE A 409 -12.67 -5.14 -18.70
N GLY A 410 -11.78 -6.01 -18.20
CA GLY A 410 -11.88 -7.46 -18.37
C GLY A 410 -11.34 -7.98 -19.70
N GLN A 411 -10.68 -7.13 -20.50
CA GLN A 411 -10.14 -7.50 -21.82
C GLN A 411 -8.62 -7.29 -21.92
N ASN A 412 -8.01 -7.98 -22.88
CA ASN A 412 -6.61 -7.82 -23.27
C ASN A 412 -6.51 -6.89 -24.50
N SER A 413 -6.73 -5.60 -24.30
CA SER A 413 -6.88 -4.62 -25.39
C SER A 413 -5.78 -3.56 -25.43
N SER A 414 -5.07 -3.35 -24.32
CA SER A 414 -4.10 -2.26 -24.24
C SER A 414 -2.76 -2.58 -24.91
N LEU A 415 -1.88 -1.60 -25.06
CA LEU A 415 -0.49 -1.80 -25.45
C LEU A 415 0.45 -2.14 -24.27
N GLY A 416 -0.07 -2.24 -23.05
CA GLY A 416 0.69 -2.63 -21.86
C GLY A 416 0.21 -2.00 -20.56
N CYS A 417 -0.50 -0.86 -20.63
CA CYS A 417 -1.12 -0.23 -19.47
C CYS A 417 -2.26 -1.07 -18.87
N VAL A 418 -2.57 -0.77 -17.61
CA VAL A 418 -3.66 -1.39 -16.86
C VAL A 418 -4.80 -0.39 -16.78
N ARG A 419 -5.96 -0.76 -17.30
CA ARG A 419 -7.17 0.08 -17.33
C ARG A 419 -8.10 -0.28 -16.18
N LEU A 420 -8.73 0.72 -15.59
CA LEU A 420 -9.80 0.58 -14.60
C LEU A 420 -11.00 1.43 -14.99
N HIS A 421 -12.16 1.11 -14.42
CA HIS A 421 -13.24 2.09 -14.37
C HIS A 421 -12.79 3.34 -13.60
N ASN A 422 -13.32 4.51 -13.99
CA ASN A 422 -12.89 5.78 -13.39
C ASN A 422 -13.13 5.83 -11.88
N ALA A 423 -14.24 5.27 -11.40
CA ALA A 423 -14.53 5.18 -9.96
C ALA A 423 -13.52 4.29 -9.21
N ASP A 424 -13.12 3.17 -9.81
CA ASP A 424 -12.16 2.23 -9.20
C ASP A 424 -10.76 2.83 -9.13
N VAL A 425 -10.31 3.54 -10.18
CA VAL A 425 -8.99 4.19 -10.15
C VAL A 425 -8.98 5.38 -9.19
N GLU A 426 -10.08 6.10 -9.01
CA GLU A 426 -10.20 7.17 -8.02
C GLU A 426 -10.09 6.65 -6.59
N GLU A 427 -10.70 5.49 -6.32
CA GLU A 427 -10.54 4.80 -5.04
C GLU A 427 -9.09 4.35 -4.82
N LEU A 428 -8.48 3.63 -5.77
CA LEU A 428 -7.07 3.23 -5.66
C LEU A 428 -6.12 4.43 -5.51
N TYR A 429 -6.39 5.53 -6.22
CA TYR A 429 -5.61 6.78 -6.12
C TYR A 429 -5.63 7.39 -4.72
N SER A 430 -6.71 7.16 -3.98
CA SER A 430 -6.89 7.67 -2.62
C SER A 430 -6.04 6.90 -1.59
N PHE A 431 -5.86 5.59 -1.79
CA PHE A 431 -5.03 4.75 -0.92
C PHE A 431 -3.54 4.81 -1.24
N VAL A 432 -3.21 4.81 -2.53
CA VAL A 432 -1.86 4.51 -3.01
C VAL A 432 -0.96 5.74 -2.90
N SER A 433 0.21 5.60 -2.30
CA SER A 433 1.26 6.64 -2.27
C SER A 433 2.39 6.32 -3.24
N LEU A 434 3.19 7.32 -3.59
CA LEU A 434 4.43 7.12 -4.35
C LEU A 434 5.33 6.06 -3.66
N GLY A 435 5.94 5.18 -4.43
CA GLY A 435 6.73 4.05 -3.93
C GLY A 435 5.92 2.83 -3.49
N THR A 436 4.58 2.87 -3.53
CA THR A 436 3.74 1.69 -3.32
C THR A 436 4.11 0.62 -4.35
N GLU A 437 4.30 -0.61 -3.88
CA GLU A 437 4.69 -1.72 -4.73
C GLU A 437 3.52 -2.19 -5.60
N VAL A 438 3.84 -2.60 -6.82
CA VAL A 438 2.90 -3.14 -7.81
C VAL A 438 3.44 -4.51 -8.23
N VAL A 439 2.80 -5.58 -7.78
CA VAL A 439 3.16 -6.96 -8.10
C VAL A 439 2.23 -7.44 -9.20
N ILE A 440 2.76 -7.66 -10.40
CA ILE A 440 2.00 -8.15 -11.55
C ILE A 440 2.32 -9.62 -11.76
N SER A 441 1.29 -10.46 -11.83
CA SER A 441 1.45 -11.90 -11.99
C SER A 441 0.50 -12.47 -13.03
N ALA A 442 0.92 -13.57 -13.66
CA ALA A 442 0.08 -14.35 -14.58
C ALA A 442 -0.92 -15.26 -13.85
N MET A 443 -0.89 -15.30 -12.51
CA MET A 443 -1.79 -16.13 -11.71
C MET A 443 -3.17 -15.47 -11.59
N PRO A 444 -4.24 -16.25 -11.34
CA PRO A 444 -5.53 -15.68 -11.00
C PRO A 444 -5.53 -15.14 -9.56
N ALA A 445 -6.43 -14.20 -9.30
CA ALA A 445 -6.72 -13.73 -7.95
C ALA A 445 -7.22 -14.87 -7.06
N SER A 446 -6.94 -14.79 -5.76
CA SER A 446 -7.17 -15.89 -4.83
C SER A 446 -8.57 -15.95 -4.25
N ALA A 447 -9.37 -14.88 -4.32
CA ALA A 447 -10.69 -14.85 -3.66
C ALA A 447 -11.78 -14.08 -4.42
N ASP A 448 -13.04 -14.50 -4.25
CA ASP A 448 -14.20 -13.66 -4.56
C ASP A 448 -14.38 -12.64 -3.44
N TRP A 449 -14.17 -11.36 -3.76
CA TRP A 449 -14.06 -10.29 -2.79
C TRP A 449 -15.14 -9.22 -2.96
N SER A 450 -15.78 -8.86 -1.86
CA SER A 450 -16.79 -7.80 -1.80
C SER A 450 -16.19 -6.59 -1.06
N ASN A 451 -16.03 -5.48 -1.77
CA ASN A 451 -15.46 -4.24 -1.22
C ASN A 451 -16.44 -3.60 -0.22
N PRO A 452 -15.93 -2.92 0.82
CA PRO A 452 -16.75 -2.10 1.70
C PRO A 452 -17.18 -0.81 0.99
N ALA A 453 -17.83 0.09 1.71
CA ALA A 453 -18.27 1.37 1.16
C ALA A 453 -17.09 2.11 0.47
N PRO A 454 -17.34 2.77 -0.69
CA PRO A 454 -16.29 3.46 -1.43
C PRO A 454 -15.51 4.46 -0.58
N PHE A 455 -14.19 4.48 -0.75
CA PHE A 455 -13.28 5.41 -0.09
C PHE A 455 -12.56 6.26 -1.15
N VAL A 456 -13.01 7.50 -1.33
CA VAL A 456 -12.42 8.43 -2.30
C VAL A 456 -12.07 9.74 -1.61
N LEU A 457 -10.82 10.13 -1.75
CA LEU A 457 -10.27 11.41 -1.31
C LEU A 457 -10.29 12.37 -2.50
N ALA A 458 -10.76 13.60 -2.29
CA ALA A 458 -10.83 14.57 -3.37
C ALA A 458 -9.42 14.98 -3.81
N ALA A 459 -9.19 14.98 -5.12
CA ALA A 459 -7.93 15.39 -5.74
C ALA A 459 -8.11 16.77 -6.39
N GLY A 460 -7.22 17.71 -6.09
CA GLY A 460 -7.32 19.08 -6.55
C GLY A 460 -6.50 19.41 -7.80
N PRO A 461 -6.62 20.66 -8.32
CA PRO A 461 -5.87 21.14 -9.49
C PRO A 461 -4.33 21.12 -9.32
N GLU A 462 -3.84 21.16 -8.08
CA GLU A 462 -2.43 21.08 -7.73
C GLU A 462 -1.78 19.72 -8.03
N GLU A 463 -2.60 18.68 -8.21
CA GLU A 463 -2.18 17.35 -8.66
C GLU A 463 -2.30 17.18 -10.19
N GLU A 464 -2.85 18.17 -10.89
CA GLU A 464 -2.98 18.16 -12.34
C GLU A 464 -1.70 18.63 -13.03
N THR A 465 -1.49 18.18 -14.25
CA THR A 465 -0.37 18.59 -15.10
C THR A 465 -0.90 19.17 -16.42
N PRO A 466 -1.53 20.36 -16.40
CA PRO A 466 -2.29 20.86 -17.54
C PRO A 466 -1.44 21.07 -18.80
N HIS A 467 -0.12 21.27 -18.66
CA HIS A 467 0.81 21.48 -19.77
C HIS A 467 1.49 20.20 -20.27
N VAL A 468 1.15 19.04 -19.71
CA VAL A 468 1.76 17.75 -20.08
C VAL A 468 0.71 16.90 -20.79
N VAL A 469 1.06 16.40 -21.98
CA VAL A 469 0.27 15.40 -22.70
C VAL A 469 1.03 14.08 -22.63
N TYR A 470 0.42 13.08 -22.00
CA TYR A 470 1.02 11.77 -21.81
C TYR A 470 0.86 10.90 -23.05
N LYS A 471 1.82 9.99 -23.25
CA LYS A 471 1.82 8.95 -24.28
C LYS A 471 2.11 7.60 -23.62
N TRP A 472 1.21 7.19 -22.74
CA TRP A 472 1.26 5.88 -22.11
C TRP A 472 0.84 4.79 -23.10
N LEU A 473 1.33 3.57 -22.85
CA LEU A 473 1.12 2.37 -23.66
C LEU A 473 -0.30 1.83 -23.50
N HIS A 474 -1.28 2.63 -23.88
CA HIS A 474 -2.70 2.28 -23.82
C HIS A 474 -3.17 1.54 -25.04
#